data_AF-A0A917XQV8-F1
#
_entry.id   AF-A0A917XQV8-F1
#
_cell.length_a   1.000
_cell.length_b   1.000
_cell.length_c   1.000
_cell.angle_alpha   90.00
_cell.angle_beta   90.00
_cell.angle_gamma   90.00
#
_symmetry.space_group_name_H-M   'P 1'
#
loop_
_entity.id
_entity.type
_entity.pdbx_description
1 polymer ?
#
loop_
_entity_poly.entity_id
_entity_poly.type
_entity_poly.pdbx_seq_one_letter_code
_entity_poly.pdbx_strand_id
1 'polypeptide(L)'
;MLAALRSAVLREEPYGPIGGLPEKVRVDRGKDFLSRTVTAAFGLLDVTVEDLPAYTPHLKGTVEGLNRAVESMFLAALPGYARQPRPGKRASRPKDEVLLGFEDFTARLLDWTLWWNTEHCPAPLRGKTPLEAWQDDPTPLRDVPAADLWTFTLEDAGTRTLTTRGIRFRRRDYAGPWMTGQAGIQVRVRFMPHHDHRIEVYHAATGRYLGPADLADQATDEQISAVRRARAARSRRLKKDLEASQRERYAAVNQPEAPRRLGALPTVQAEAELAQAAGTDLSDLAMPDLIPPAAPPADWRTPPSLVTRTAPGRPAPVPSAPAPGRRPGSTAQTTEDGDAS
;
A
#
# COMPACT_ATOMS: atom_id res chain seq x y z
N MET A 1 -1.13 -9.49 -27.69
CA MET A 1 -2.24 -10.30 -28.22
C MET A 1 -3.32 -10.57 -27.18
N LEU A 2 -3.00 -11.12 -26.01
CA LEU A 2 -4.01 -11.40 -24.96
C LEU A 2 -4.81 -10.18 -24.50
N ALA A 3 -4.18 -9.01 -24.38
CA ALA A 3 -4.88 -7.76 -24.05
C ALA A 3 -5.94 -7.38 -25.11
N ALA A 4 -5.63 -7.54 -26.40
CA ALA A 4 -6.61 -7.30 -27.47
C ALA A 4 -7.76 -8.31 -27.40
N LEU A 5 -7.45 -9.58 -27.11
CA LEU A 5 -8.48 -10.59 -26.89
C LEU A 5 -9.40 -10.24 -25.71
N ARG A 6 -8.85 -9.78 -24.57
CA ARG A 6 -9.65 -9.31 -23.43
C ARG A 6 -10.61 -8.18 -23.84
N SER A 7 -10.13 -7.20 -24.58
CA SER A 7 -10.96 -6.08 -25.06
C SER A 7 -12.09 -6.58 -25.96
N ALA A 8 -11.82 -7.54 -26.85
CA ALA A 8 -12.81 -8.07 -27.79
C ALA A 8 -13.90 -8.95 -27.16
N VAL A 9 -13.65 -9.57 -26.01
CA VAL A 9 -14.61 -10.50 -25.37
C VAL A 9 -15.47 -9.83 -24.30
N LEU A 10 -15.07 -8.66 -23.80
CA LEU A 10 -15.79 -7.93 -22.77
C LEU A 10 -16.80 -6.98 -23.41
N ARG A 11 -18.06 -7.07 -22.98
CA ARG A 11 -19.17 -6.24 -23.48
C ARG A 11 -19.61 -5.15 -22.51
N GLU A 12 -19.04 -5.15 -21.31
CA GLU A 12 -19.28 -4.11 -20.31
C GLU A 12 -18.49 -2.84 -20.66
N GLU A 13 -19.01 -1.69 -20.26
CA GLU A 13 -18.28 -0.42 -20.34
C GLU A 13 -16.94 -0.56 -19.58
N PRO A 14 -15.78 -0.13 -20.13
CA PRO A 14 -15.58 0.65 -21.36
C PRO A 14 -15.07 -0.15 -22.57
N TYR A 15 -15.44 -1.42 -22.68
CA TYR A 15 -15.00 -2.32 -23.77
C TYR A 15 -16.09 -2.51 -24.83
N GLY A 16 -17.34 -2.68 -24.39
CA GLY A 16 -18.48 -2.97 -25.26
C GLY A 16 -19.18 -1.74 -25.84
N PRO A 17 -20.36 -1.91 -26.47
CA PRO A 17 -21.27 -3.06 -26.37
C PRO A 17 -20.94 -4.25 -27.30
N ILE A 18 -20.01 -4.06 -28.24
CA ILE A 18 -19.62 -5.07 -29.24
C ILE A 18 -18.60 -6.03 -28.62
N GLY A 19 -18.80 -7.34 -28.81
CA GLY A 19 -17.91 -8.37 -28.27
C GLY A 19 -18.67 -9.55 -27.69
N GLY A 20 -17.96 -10.40 -26.96
CA GLY A 20 -18.49 -11.63 -26.36
C GLY A 20 -17.73 -12.87 -26.84
N LEU A 21 -17.95 -13.99 -26.17
CA LEU A 21 -17.35 -15.27 -26.56
C LEU A 21 -18.26 -16.03 -27.53
N PRO A 22 -17.83 -16.22 -28.79
CA PRO A 22 -18.48 -17.16 -29.68
C PRO A 22 -18.11 -18.60 -29.33
N GLU A 23 -18.86 -19.56 -29.86
CA GLU A 23 -18.51 -20.98 -29.80
C GLU A 23 -17.23 -21.28 -30.61
N LYS A 24 -17.06 -20.58 -31.73
CA LYS A 24 -15.99 -20.82 -32.71
C LYS A 24 -15.35 -19.53 -33.17
N VAL A 25 -14.03 -19.53 -33.25
CA VAL A 25 -13.26 -18.44 -33.87
C VAL A 25 -12.47 -18.99 -35.04
N ARG A 26 -12.61 -18.35 -36.19
CA ARG A 26 -11.80 -18.64 -37.36
C ARG A 26 -10.56 -17.77 -37.35
N VAL A 27 -9.41 -18.40 -37.48
CA VAL A 27 -8.13 -17.72 -37.41
C VAL A 27 -7.37 -17.90 -38.72
N ASP A 28 -6.82 -16.81 -39.23
CA ASP A 28 -5.92 -16.88 -40.38
C ASP A 28 -4.57 -17.46 -39.96
N ARG A 29 -3.92 -18.22 -40.84
CA ARG A 29 -2.66 -18.96 -40.56
C ARG A 29 -1.43 -18.06 -40.39
N GLY A 30 -1.61 -16.77 -40.08
CA GLY A 30 -0.53 -15.87 -39.70
C GLY A 30 0.16 -16.38 -38.43
N LYS A 31 1.50 -16.34 -38.41
CA LYS A 31 2.32 -16.86 -37.30
C LYS A 31 1.94 -16.28 -35.92
N ASP A 32 1.45 -15.05 -35.88
CA ASP A 32 1.06 -14.38 -34.63
C ASP A 32 -0.25 -14.95 -34.06
N PHE A 33 -1.22 -15.30 -34.91
CA PHE A 33 -2.52 -15.84 -34.50
C PHE A 33 -2.49 -17.34 -34.22
N LEU A 34 -1.50 -18.05 -34.76
CA LEU A 34 -1.18 -19.44 -34.41
C LEU A 34 -0.21 -19.54 -33.22
N SER A 35 0.06 -18.45 -32.50
CA SER A 35 0.91 -18.52 -31.32
C SER A 35 0.26 -19.42 -30.27
N ARG A 36 1.03 -20.35 -29.70
CA ARG A 36 0.57 -21.29 -28.66
C ARG A 36 -0.18 -20.58 -27.53
N THR A 37 0.22 -19.35 -27.21
CA THR A 37 -0.39 -18.50 -26.19
C THR A 37 -1.83 -18.14 -26.52
N VAL A 38 -2.15 -17.84 -27.78
CA VAL A 38 -3.52 -17.48 -28.21
C VAL A 38 -4.41 -18.71 -28.28
N THR A 39 -3.90 -19.81 -28.83
CA THR A 39 -4.64 -21.09 -28.83
C THR A 39 -4.93 -21.56 -27.41
N ALA A 40 -3.97 -21.46 -26.49
CA ALA A 40 -4.17 -21.80 -25.08
C ALA A 40 -5.21 -20.87 -24.42
N ALA A 41 -5.18 -19.58 -24.74
CA ALA A 41 -6.14 -18.61 -24.23
C ALA A 41 -7.57 -18.88 -24.70
N PHE A 42 -7.78 -19.21 -25.98
CA PHE A 42 -9.09 -19.63 -26.48
C PHE A 42 -9.54 -20.97 -25.88
N GLY A 43 -8.62 -21.92 -25.68
CA GLY A 43 -8.91 -23.17 -24.99
C GLY A 43 -9.36 -22.96 -23.54
N LEU A 44 -8.76 -22.03 -22.80
CA LEU A 44 -9.19 -21.64 -21.45
C LEU A 44 -10.60 -21.03 -21.43
N LEU A 45 -11.02 -20.40 -22.54
CA LEU A 45 -12.32 -19.76 -22.68
C LEU A 45 -13.37 -20.70 -23.31
N ASP A 46 -13.01 -21.97 -23.56
CA ASP A 46 -13.86 -22.95 -24.23
C ASP A 46 -14.35 -22.44 -25.60
N VAL A 47 -13.42 -21.87 -26.38
CA VAL A 47 -13.64 -21.38 -27.74
C VAL A 47 -12.87 -22.28 -28.70
N THR A 48 -13.60 -22.87 -29.66
CA THR A 48 -12.97 -23.73 -30.67
C THR A 48 -12.28 -22.87 -31.72
N VAL A 49 -10.98 -23.06 -31.90
CA VAL A 49 -10.20 -22.40 -32.95
C VAL A 49 -10.23 -23.24 -34.22
N GLU A 50 -10.88 -22.74 -35.26
CA GLU A 50 -10.92 -23.38 -36.58
C GLU A 50 -9.91 -22.70 -37.52
N ASP A 51 -8.98 -23.49 -38.05
CA ASP A 51 -8.08 -23.03 -39.11
C ASP A 51 -8.86 -22.84 -40.41
N LEU A 52 -8.73 -21.68 -41.03
CA LEU A 52 -9.23 -21.48 -42.39
C LEU A 52 -8.52 -22.44 -43.36
N PRO A 53 -9.27 -23.20 -44.20
CA PRO A 53 -8.67 -24.03 -45.23
C PRO A 53 -7.81 -23.18 -46.16
N ALA A 54 -6.65 -23.69 -46.54
CA ALA A 54 -5.78 -23.02 -47.50
C ALA A 54 -6.56 -22.77 -48.82
N TYR A 55 -6.31 -21.63 -49.46
CA TYR A 55 -6.90 -21.26 -50.77
C TYR A 55 -8.42 -21.02 -50.77
N THR A 56 -8.94 -20.34 -49.75
CA THR A 56 -10.36 -19.93 -49.69
C THR A 56 -10.51 -18.39 -49.63
N PRO A 57 -10.24 -17.64 -50.73
CA PRO A 57 -10.21 -16.17 -50.72
C PRO A 57 -11.52 -15.51 -50.28
N HIS A 58 -12.65 -16.15 -50.58
CA HIS A 58 -14.00 -15.66 -50.27
C HIS A 58 -14.30 -15.60 -48.77
N LEU A 59 -13.52 -16.29 -47.92
CA LEU A 59 -13.70 -16.27 -46.46
C LEU A 59 -12.96 -15.12 -45.76
N LYS A 60 -12.20 -14.30 -46.50
CA LYS A 60 -11.46 -13.12 -45.97
C LYS A 60 -12.01 -11.78 -46.44
N GLY A 61 -13.05 -11.77 -47.27
CA GLY A 61 -13.56 -10.56 -47.93
C GLY A 61 -13.94 -9.43 -46.97
N THR A 62 -14.48 -9.75 -45.78
CA THR A 62 -14.85 -8.75 -44.78
C THR A 62 -13.62 -8.06 -44.17
N VAL A 63 -12.60 -8.84 -43.77
CA VAL A 63 -11.37 -8.30 -43.17
C VAL A 63 -10.56 -7.52 -44.21
N GLU A 64 -10.46 -8.03 -45.43
CA GLU A 64 -9.81 -7.31 -46.54
C GLU A 64 -10.55 -6.03 -46.90
N GLY A 65 -11.88 -6.05 -46.88
CA GLY A 65 -12.74 -4.89 -47.08
C GLY A 65 -12.51 -3.81 -46.02
N LEU A 66 -12.48 -4.20 -44.74
CA LEU A 66 -12.18 -3.30 -43.63
C LEU A 66 -10.76 -2.70 -43.75
N ASN A 67 -9.76 -3.53 -44.01
CA ASN A 67 -8.38 -3.05 -44.18
C ASN A 67 -8.27 -2.04 -45.33
N ARG A 68 -8.97 -2.29 -46.45
CA ARG A 68 -9.03 -1.36 -47.58
C ARG A 68 -9.77 -0.07 -47.22
N ALA A 69 -10.84 -0.15 -46.43
CA ALA A 69 -11.57 1.02 -45.95
C ALA A 69 -10.71 1.87 -45.02
N VAL A 70 -10.04 1.27 -44.03
CA VAL A 70 -9.07 1.96 -43.15
C VAL A 70 -7.99 2.65 -44.00
N GLU A 71 -7.42 1.95 -44.97
CA GLU A 71 -6.36 2.51 -45.82
C GLU A 71 -6.86 3.73 -46.63
N SER A 72 -8.01 3.59 -47.28
CA SER A 72 -8.53 4.60 -48.21
C SER A 72 -9.25 5.78 -47.54
N MET A 73 -9.95 5.55 -46.43
CA MET A 73 -10.80 6.55 -45.78
C MET A 73 -10.11 7.23 -44.58
N PHE A 74 -9.18 6.54 -43.93
CA PHE A 74 -8.48 7.06 -42.76
C PHE A 74 -7.01 7.36 -43.07
N LEU A 75 -6.21 6.33 -43.38
CA LEU A 75 -4.75 6.48 -43.51
C LEU A 75 -4.36 7.41 -44.65
N ALA A 76 -5.09 7.38 -45.77
CA ALA A 76 -4.83 8.26 -46.91
C ALA A 76 -4.98 9.76 -46.61
N ALA A 77 -5.77 10.12 -45.58
CA ALA A 77 -5.98 11.49 -45.15
C ALA A 77 -4.96 11.98 -44.11
N LEU A 78 -4.09 11.10 -43.59
CA LEU A 78 -3.12 11.44 -42.56
C LEU A 78 -1.79 11.94 -43.14
N PRO A 79 -1.07 12.83 -42.42
CA PRO A 79 0.28 13.21 -42.80
C PRO A 79 1.22 12.01 -42.77
N GLY A 80 2.15 11.96 -43.71
CA GLY A 80 3.14 10.90 -43.85
C GLY A 80 2.66 9.67 -44.63
N TYR A 81 1.46 9.68 -45.23
CA TYR A 81 0.96 8.56 -46.01
C TYR A 81 1.83 8.28 -47.25
N ALA A 82 2.56 7.18 -47.23
CA ALA A 82 3.59 6.88 -48.24
C ALA A 82 3.04 6.55 -49.63
N ARG A 83 1.78 6.12 -49.73
CA ARG A 83 1.15 5.67 -50.99
C ARG A 83 0.34 6.78 -51.70
N GLN A 84 0.54 8.05 -51.33
CA GLN A 84 -0.10 9.15 -52.06
C GLN A 84 0.33 9.13 -53.55
N PRO A 85 -0.63 9.15 -54.50
CA PRO A 85 -0.32 9.26 -55.91
C PRO A 85 0.35 10.60 -56.17
N ARG A 86 1.63 10.60 -56.56
CA ARG A 86 2.35 11.80 -57.02
C ARG A 86 2.65 11.67 -58.51
N PRO A 87 2.32 12.67 -59.35
CA PRO A 87 2.69 12.65 -60.75
C PRO A 87 4.22 12.47 -60.90
N GLY A 88 4.65 11.38 -61.53
CA GLY A 88 6.04 11.19 -61.95
C GLY A 88 7.08 10.85 -60.87
N LYS A 89 6.71 10.51 -59.63
CA LYS A 89 7.68 10.10 -58.59
C LYS A 89 7.29 8.79 -57.89
N ARG A 90 8.29 7.96 -57.57
CA ARG A 90 8.14 6.81 -56.66
C ARG A 90 7.61 7.29 -55.30
N ALA A 91 6.78 6.44 -54.66
CA ALA A 91 6.33 6.63 -53.28
C ALA A 91 7.50 7.06 -52.39
N SER A 92 7.48 8.30 -51.93
CA SER A 92 8.53 8.88 -51.09
C SER A 92 7.85 9.53 -49.91
N ARG A 93 8.37 9.23 -48.71
CA ARG A 93 7.96 9.90 -47.47
C ARG A 93 8.03 11.43 -47.70
N PRO A 94 6.95 12.18 -47.44
CA PRO A 94 7.00 13.64 -47.44
C PRO A 94 8.10 14.08 -46.47
N LYS A 95 9.11 14.83 -46.96
CA LYS A 95 10.26 15.24 -46.13
C LYS A 95 9.90 16.36 -45.14
N ASP A 96 8.84 17.12 -45.42
CA ASP A 96 8.52 18.37 -44.73
C ASP A 96 7.16 18.33 -44.01
N GLU A 97 6.54 17.16 -43.88
CA GLU A 97 5.28 17.03 -43.14
C GLU A 97 5.51 16.84 -41.64
N VAL A 98 4.77 17.61 -40.83
CA VAL A 98 4.68 17.39 -39.40
C VAL A 98 3.87 16.11 -39.18
N LEU A 99 4.55 15.08 -38.66
CA LEU A 99 3.95 13.78 -38.41
C LEU A 99 3.17 13.80 -37.11
N LEU A 100 2.10 12.99 -37.06
CA LEU A 100 1.35 12.77 -35.83
C LEU A 100 2.22 12.06 -34.79
N GLY A 101 2.08 12.49 -33.53
CA GLY A 101 2.54 11.70 -32.40
C GLY A 101 1.81 10.35 -32.36
N PHE A 102 2.44 9.33 -31.77
CA PHE A 102 1.83 8.01 -31.68
C PHE A 102 0.51 8.03 -30.89
N GLU A 103 0.43 8.84 -29.84
CA GLU A 103 -0.78 9.03 -29.02
C GLU A 103 -1.90 9.67 -29.86
N ASP A 104 -1.60 10.72 -30.62
CA ASP A 104 -2.57 11.39 -31.50
C ASP A 104 -3.06 10.48 -32.63
N PHE A 105 -2.14 9.72 -33.24
CA PHE A 105 -2.50 8.73 -34.26
C PHE A 105 -3.46 7.69 -33.69
N THR A 106 -3.17 7.17 -32.50
CA THR A 106 -4.00 6.17 -31.84
C THR A 106 -5.37 6.72 -31.51
N ALA A 107 -5.45 7.94 -30.94
CA ALA A 107 -6.72 8.58 -30.63
C ALA A 107 -7.60 8.72 -31.88
N ARG A 108 -7.02 9.23 -32.98
CA ARG A 108 -7.73 9.36 -34.27
C ARG A 108 -8.18 8.02 -34.85
N LEU A 109 -7.38 6.96 -34.68
CA LEU A 109 -7.75 5.62 -35.14
C LEU A 109 -8.90 5.05 -34.31
N LEU A 110 -8.90 5.28 -32.99
CA LEU A 110 -10.00 4.88 -32.11
C LEU A 110 -11.29 5.64 -32.46
N ASP A 111 -11.21 6.95 -32.69
CA ASP A 111 -12.34 7.78 -33.14
C ASP A 111 -12.90 7.28 -34.48
N TRP A 112 -12.02 6.99 -35.45
CA TRP A 112 -12.43 6.41 -36.73
C TRP A 112 -13.08 5.03 -36.56
N THR A 113 -12.56 4.20 -35.66
CA THR A 113 -13.12 2.87 -35.37
C THR A 113 -14.51 2.98 -34.74
N LEU A 114 -14.70 3.94 -33.82
CA LEU A 114 -16.01 4.23 -33.24
C LEU A 114 -17.00 4.64 -34.34
N TRP A 115 -16.67 5.68 -35.10
CA TRP A 115 -17.48 6.16 -36.22
C TRP A 115 -17.82 5.05 -37.23
N TRP A 116 -16.84 4.22 -37.61
CA TRP A 116 -17.04 3.12 -38.54
C TRP A 116 -18.11 2.14 -38.03
N ASN A 117 -18.10 1.84 -36.73
CA ASN A 117 -19.02 0.87 -36.15
C ASN A 117 -20.39 1.46 -35.83
N THR A 118 -20.49 2.75 -35.48
CA THR A 118 -21.73 3.35 -34.95
C THR A 118 -22.46 4.27 -35.93
N GLU A 119 -21.78 4.81 -36.95
CA GLU A 119 -22.35 5.82 -37.85
C GLU A 119 -22.19 5.47 -39.33
N HIS A 120 -21.09 4.82 -39.70
CA HIS A 120 -20.88 4.45 -41.10
C HIS A 120 -21.79 3.28 -41.50
N CYS A 121 -22.41 3.37 -42.68
CA CYS A 121 -23.19 2.29 -43.28
C CYS A 121 -22.46 1.70 -44.50
N PRO A 122 -21.59 0.70 -44.32
CA PRO A 122 -20.92 0.01 -45.42
C PRO A 122 -21.94 -0.55 -46.44
N ALA A 123 -21.63 -0.45 -47.74
CA ALA A 123 -22.49 -0.98 -48.79
C ALA A 123 -22.93 -2.45 -48.60
N PRO A 124 -22.07 -3.37 -48.11
CA PRO A 124 -22.48 -4.75 -47.83
C PRO A 124 -23.59 -4.89 -46.78
N LEU A 125 -23.73 -3.93 -45.85
CA LEU A 125 -24.72 -3.94 -44.76
C LEU A 125 -26.04 -3.26 -45.14
N ARG A 126 -26.21 -2.86 -46.42
CA ARG A 126 -27.48 -2.40 -47.01
C ARG A 126 -28.18 -1.31 -46.18
N GLY A 127 -27.42 -0.31 -45.76
CA GLY A 127 -27.92 0.86 -45.03
C GLY A 127 -27.88 0.73 -43.50
N LYS A 128 -27.46 -0.42 -42.96
CA LYS A 128 -27.20 -0.60 -41.53
C LYS A 128 -25.76 -0.28 -41.16
N THR A 129 -25.56 0.18 -39.93
CA THR A 129 -24.24 0.28 -39.32
C THR A 129 -23.73 -1.10 -38.88
N PRO A 130 -22.41 -1.30 -38.73
CA PRO A 130 -21.87 -2.54 -38.16
C PRO A 130 -22.43 -2.88 -36.78
N LEU A 131 -22.68 -1.87 -35.93
CA LEU A 131 -23.30 -2.07 -34.62
C LEU A 131 -24.74 -2.59 -34.74
N GLU A 132 -25.56 -2.00 -35.62
CA GLU A 132 -26.93 -2.48 -35.87
C GLU A 132 -26.92 -3.92 -36.41
N ALA A 133 -26.06 -4.20 -37.39
CA ALA A 133 -25.92 -5.54 -37.94
C ALA A 133 -25.46 -6.56 -36.88
N TRP A 134 -24.58 -6.14 -35.96
CA TRP A 134 -24.13 -6.96 -34.82
C TRP A 134 -25.27 -7.24 -33.83
N GLN A 135 -26.09 -6.24 -33.52
CA GLN A 135 -27.23 -6.38 -32.60
C GLN A 135 -28.36 -7.23 -33.18
N ASP A 136 -28.55 -7.19 -34.50
CA ASP A 136 -29.55 -7.97 -35.22
C ASP A 136 -29.15 -9.45 -35.44
N ASP A 137 -27.87 -9.79 -35.24
CA ASP A 137 -27.38 -11.16 -35.41
C ASP A 137 -27.82 -12.04 -34.22
N PRO A 138 -28.59 -13.12 -34.46
CA PRO A 138 -29.07 -14.00 -33.40
C PRO A 138 -28.01 -14.99 -32.88
N THR A 139 -26.77 -14.92 -33.38
CA THR A 139 -25.69 -15.84 -32.97
C THR A 139 -25.47 -15.74 -31.46
N PRO A 140 -25.59 -16.86 -30.72
CA PRO A 140 -25.44 -16.84 -29.28
C PRO A 140 -23.99 -16.53 -28.89
N LEU A 141 -23.82 -15.57 -27.98
CA LEU A 141 -22.54 -15.21 -27.38
C LEU A 141 -22.60 -15.45 -25.88
N ARG A 142 -21.50 -15.95 -25.32
CA ARG A 142 -21.33 -16.08 -23.87
C ARG A 142 -20.57 -14.88 -23.32
N ASP A 143 -20.94 -14.46 -22.12
CA ASP A 143 -20.22 -13.41 -21.40
C ASP A 143 -19.23 -14.03 -20.40
N VAL A 144 -18.12 -13.35 -20.17
CA VAL A 144 -17.12 -13.72 -19.16
C VAL A 144 -16.89 -12.53 -18.23
N PRO A 145 -16.91 -12.74 -16.90
CA PRO A 145 -16.60 -11.69 -15.96
C PRO A 145 -15.22 -11.09 -16.21
N ALA A 146 -15.13 -9.76 -16.25
CA ALA A 146 -13.86 -9.05 -16.40
C ALA A 146 -12.83 -9.43 -15.32
N ALA A 147 -13.30 -9.87 -14.15
CA ALA A 147 -12.47 -10.40 -13.08
C ALA A 147 -11.70 -11.64 -13.51
N ASP A 148 -12.29 -12.57 -14.26
CA ASP A 148 -11.67 -13.86 -14.60
C ASP A 148 -10.58 -13.74 -15.67
N LEU A 149 -10.60 -12.64 -16.42
CA LEU A 149 -9.63 -12.36 -17.48
C LEU A 149 -8.41 -11.57 -16.99
N TRP A 150 -8.12 -11.55 -15.68
CA TRP A 150 -7.04 -10.74 -15.09
C TRP A 150 -5.66 -11.03 -15.72
N THR A 151 -5.44 -12.26 -16.19
CA THR A 151 -4.18 -12.69 -16.84
C THR A 151 -4.02 -12.12 -18.24
N PHE A 152 -5.11 -11.68 -18.88
CA PHE A 152 -5.15 -11.20 -20.25
C PHE A 152 -4.84 -9.71 -20.31
N THR A 153 -3.76 -9.30 -19.64
CA THR A 153 -3.33 -7.91 -19.46
C THR A 153 -1.83 -7.80 -19.76
N LEU A 154 -1.33 -6.60 -20.09
CA LEU A 154 0.09 -6.39 -20.35
C LEU A 154 0.86 -6.17 -19.06
N GLU A 155 2.06 -6.72 -18.99
CA GLU A 155 2.93 -6.62 -17.82
C GLU A 155 3.84 -5.38 -17.86
N ASP A 156 3.85 -4.60 -16.78
CA ASP A 156 4.84 -3.54 -16.57
C ASP A 156 6.19 -4.15 -16.16
N ALA A 157 7.27 -3.58 -16.68
CA ALA A 157 8.63 -4.01 -16.33
C ALA A 157 9.04 -3.53 -14.91
N GLY A 158 8.44 -2.45 -14.42
CA GLY A 158 8.80 -1.83 -13.14
C GLY A 158 8.17 -2.47 -11.91
N THR A 159 8.92 -2.47 -10.80
CA THR A 159 8.38 -2.73 -9.45
C THR A 159 7.97 -1.43 -8.77
N ARG A 160 6.91 -1.48 -7.96
CA ARG A 160 6.37 -0.33 -7.23
C ARG A 160 6.07 -0.73 -5.79
N THR A 161 6.21 0.21 -4.87
CA THR A 161 5.82 -0.01 -3.48
C THR A 161 4.35 0.32 -3.29
N LEU A 162 3.58 -0.63 -2.74
CA LEU A 162 2.21 -0.38 -2.34
C LEU A 162 2.17 0.59 -1.15
N THR A 163 1.39 1.66 -1.26
CA THR A 163 1.22 2.64 -0.16
C THR A 163 -0.17 2.52 0.46
N THR A 164 -0.38 3.13 1.63
CA THR A 164 -1.70 3.19 2.28
C THR A 164 -2.77 3.87 1.42
N ARG A 165 -2.36 4.77 0.50
CA ARG A 165 -3.25 5.47 -0.43
C ARG A 165 -3.48 4.71 -1.73
N GLY A 166 -2.70 3.67 -2.01
CA GLY A 166 -2.75 2.91 -3.25
C GLY A 166 -1.40 2.86 -3.98
N ILE A 167 -1.45 2.78 -5.31
CA ILE A 167 -0.28 2.69 -6.20
C ILE A 167 -0.33 3.81 -7.22
N ARG A 168 0.80 4.47 -7.45
CA ARG A 168 0.97 5.43 -8.54
C ARG A 168 1.52 4.75 -9.79
N PHE A 169 0.75 4.77 -10.87
CA PHE A 169 1.10 4.20 -12.17
C PHE A 169 0.78 5.19 -13.29
N ARG A 170 1.73 5.42 -14.22
CA ARG A 170 1.59 6.37 -15.35
C ARG A 170 1.02 7.75 -14.94
N ARG A 171 1.58 8.34 -13.88
CA ARG A 171 1.18 9.64 -13.29
C ARG A 171 -0.25 9.68 -12.70
N ARG A 172 -0.93 8.55 -12.60
CA ARG A 172 -2.26 8.40 -11.99
C ARG A 172 -2.19 7.55 -10.74
N ASP A 173 -3.14 7.75 -9.82
CA ASP A 173 -3.21 7.02 -8.56
C ASP A 173 -4.36 5.99 -8.63
N TYR A 174 -4.07 4.76 -8.21
CA TYR A 174 -5.02 3.63 -8.23
C TYR A 174 -5.20 3.07 -6.83
N ALA A 175 -6.43 2.74 -6.46
CA ALA A 175 -6.76 2.21 -5.15
C ALA A 175 -7.72 1.01 -5.26
N GLY A 176 -7.47 0.00 -4.43
CA GLY A 176 -8.35 -1.15 -4.25
C GLY A 176 -8.69 -1.34 -2.77
N PRO A 177 -9.90 -1.84 -2.42
CA PRO A 177 -10.28 -2.08 -1.03
C PRO A 177 -9.28 -2.98 -0.26
N TRP A 178 -8.71 -3.97 -0.95
CA TRP A 178 -7.74 -4.93 -0.41
C TRP A 178 -6.37 -4.32 -0.09
N MET A 179 -6.04 -3.14 -0.63
CA MET A 179 -4.74 -2.49 -0.44
C MET A 179 -4.56 -1.90 0.97
N THR A 180 -5.67 -1.66 1.68
CA THR A 180 -5.61 -1.12 3.04
C THR A 180 -4.75 -2.03 3.89
N GLY A 181 -3.77 -1.47 4.61
CA GLY A 181 -2.88 -2.20 5.52
C GLY A 181 -1.99 -3.27 4.88
N GLN A 182 -1.78 -3.21 3.56
CA GLN A 182 -0.77 -3.98 2.81
C GLN A 182 0.41 -3.08 2.39
N ALA A 183 0.59 -1.94 3.07
CA ALA A 183 1.62 -0.96 2.72
C ALA A 183 3.04 -1.52 2.89
N GLY A 184 3.95 -1.15 1.99
CA GLY A 184 5.34 -1.58 1.99
C GLY A 184 5.65 -2.79 1.09
N ILE A 185 4.63 -3.48 0.57
CA ILE A 185 4.81 -4.62 -0.34
C ILE A 185 5.29 -4.14 -1.71
N GLN A 186 6.32 -4.81 -2.26
CA GLN A 186 6.75 -4.62 -3.64
C GLN A 186 5.82 -5.35 -4.59
N VAL A 187 5.29 -4.62 -5.56
CA VAL A 187 4.30 -5.12 -6.51
C VAL A 187 4.68 -4.84 -7.95
N ARG A 188 4.16 -5.66 -8.85
CA ARG A 188 4.21 -5.49 -10.31
C ARG A 188 2.78 -5.23 -10.79
N VAL A 189 2.67 -4.35 -11.78
CA VAL A 189 1.38 -3.93 -12.32
C VAL A 189 1.20 -4.59 -13.68
N ARG A 190 0.01 -5.12 -13.93
CA ARG A 190 -0.47 -5.38 -15.27
C ARG A 190 -1.60 -4.42 -15.62
N PHE A 191 -1.67 -4.01 -16.88
CA PHE A 191 -2.59 -2.99 -17.35
C PHE A 191 -3.14 -3.30 -18.74
N MET A 192 -4.23 -2.65 -19.10
CA MET A 192 -4.79 -2.69 -20.45
C MET A 192 -4.38 -1.41 -21.20
N PRO A 193 -3.80 -1.51 -22.41
CA PRO A 193 -3.61 -0.34 -23.27
C PRO A 193 -4.94 0.38 -23.52
N HIS A 194 -4.93 1.72 -23.50
CA HIS A 194 -6.09 2.58 -23.78
C HIS A 194 -7.27 2.46 -22.79
N HIS A 195 -7.17 1.58 -21.80
CA HIS A 195 -8.17 1.39 -20.74
C HIS A 195 -7.52 1.66 -19.39
N ASP A 196 -7.49 2.95 -19.01
CA ASP A 196 -6.79 3.44 -17.82
C ASP A 196 -7.64 3.38 -16.53
N HIS A 197 -8.85 2.81 -16.59
CA HIS A 197 -9.79 2.78 -15.47
C HIS A 197 -9.40 1.78 -14.37
N ARG A 198 -8.64 0.74 -14.73
CA ARG A 198 -8.29 -0.36 -13.81
C ARG A 198 -6.94 -0.99 -14.14
N ILE A 199 -6.24 -1.40 -13.09
CA ILE A 199 -5.00 -2.16 -13.17
C ILE A 199 -5.08 -3.43 -12.32
N GLU A 200 -4.26 -4.43 -12.68
CA GLU A 200 -4.15 -5.70 -11.98
C GLU A 200 -2.81 -5.79 -11.25
N VAL A 201 -2.83 -6.12 -9.96
CA VAL A 201 -1.64 -6.01 -9.10
C VAL A 201 -1.15 -7.39 -8.65
N TYR A 202 0.16 -7.59 -8.75
CA TYR A 202 0.84 -8.84 -8.42
C TYR A 202 1.97 -8.58 -7.44
N HIS A 203 2.24 -9.54 -6.58
CA HIS A 203 3.42 -9.50 -5.73
C HIS A 203 4.70 -9.64 -6.57
N ALA A 204 5.68 -8.76 -6.38
CA ALA A 204 6.88 -8.72 -7.22
C ALA A 204 7.76 -9.98 -7.11
N ALA A 205 7.95 -10.49 -5.89
CA ALA A 205 8.80 -11.68 -5.67
C ALA A 205 8.11 -13.02 -6.02
N THR A 206 6.86 -13.20 -5.60
CA THR A 206 6.15 -14.49 -5.75
C THR A 206 5.33 -14.60 -7.03
N GLY A 207 5.10 -13.49 -7.75
CA GLY A 207 4.22 -13.46 -8.91
C GLY A 207 2.74 -13.71 -8.59
N ARG A 208 2.36 -13.77 -7.31
CA ARG A 208 0.98 -14.03 -6.88
C ARG A 208 0.08 -12.83 -7.17
N TYR A 209 -1.08 -13.07 -7.77
CA TYR A 209 -2.12 -12.05 -7.94
C TYR A 209 -2.64 -11.59 -6.58
N LEU A 210 -2.65 -10.28 -6.34
CA LEU A 210 -3.12 -9.68 -5.09
C LEU A 210 -4.54 -9.14 -5.24
N GLY A 211 -4.87 -8.59 -6.40
CA GLY A 211 -6.20 -8.07 -6.70
C GLY A 211 -6.19 -6.88 -7.66
N PRO A 212 -7.38 -6.39 -8.01
CA PRO A 212 -7.55 -5.26 -8.92
C PRO A 212 -7.48 -3.91 -8.21
N ALA A 213 -7.06 -2.87 -8.91
CA ALA A 213 -7.08 -1.50 -8.40
C ALA A 213 -7.73 -0.57 -9.42
N ASP A 214 -8.70 0.21 -8.98
CA ASP A 214 -9.43 1.14 -9.83
C ASP A 214 -8.82 2.53 -9.72
N LEU A 215 -8.98 3.34 -10.77
CA LEU A 215 -8.48 4.71 -10.83
C LEU A 215 -9.13 5.55 -9.71
N ALA A 216 -8.30 6.14 -8.85
CA ALA A 216 -8.77 6.84 -7.65
C ALA A 216 -9.59 8.11 -7.96
N ASP A 217 -9.36 8.72 -9.13
CA ASP A 217 -10.01 9.96 -9.56
C ASP A 217 -11.38 9.73 -10.24
N GLN A 218 -11.79 8.48 -10.46
CA GLN A 218 -13.10 8.10 -11.03
C GLN A 218 -13.93 7.21 -10.09
N ALA A 219 -13.58 7.14 -8.80
CA ALA A 219 -14.35 6.36 -7.85
C ALA A 219 -15.75 6.96 -7.69
N THR A 220 -16.78 6.18 -8.03
CA THR A 220 -18.18 6.54 -7.72
C THR A 220 -18.35 6.69 -6.21
N ASP A 221 -19.31 7.51 -5.77
CA ASP A 221 -19.58 7.75 -4.35
C ASP A 221 -19.79 6.45 -3.55
N GLU A 222 -20.36 5.42 -4.19
CA GLU A 222 -20.52 4.09 -3.63
C GLU A 222 -19.18 3.41 -3.32
N GLN A 223 -18.22 3.47 -4.24
CA GLN A 223 -16.88 2.90 -4.05
C GLN A 223 -16.10 3.69 -2.99
N ILE A 224 -16.21 5.02 -2.97
CA ILE A 224 -15.62 5.86 -1.92
C ILE A 224 -16.23 5.48 -0.56
N SER A 225 -17.55 5.31 -0.48
CA SER A 225 -18.24 4.91 0.74
C SER A 225 -17.86 3.50 1.19
N ALA A 226 -17.69 2.56 0.26
CA ALA A 226 -17.26 1.19 0.54
C ALA A 226 -15.83 1.16 1.11
N VAL A 227 -14.92 1.93 0.51
CA VAL A 227 -13.54 2.09 1.01
C VAL A 227 -13.54 2.75 2.40
N ARG A 228 -14.33 3.80 2.61
CA ARG A 228 -14.47 4.46 3.92
C ARG A 228 -15.03 3.50 4.98
N ARG A 229 -16.05 2.71 4.64
CA ARG A 229 -16.63 1.67 5.52
C ARG A 229 -15.60 0.59 5.84
N ALA A 230 -14.85 0.10 4.86
CA ALA A 230 -13.81 -0.90 5.06
C ALA A 230 -12.69 -0.37 5.98
N ARG A 231 -12.24 0.88 5.77
CA ARG A 231 -11.26 1.55 6.66
C ARG A 231 -11.81 1.69 8.08
N ALA A 232 -13.03 2.18 8.25
CA ALA A 232 -13.65 2.34 9.56
C ALA A 232 -13.84 1.00 10.30
N ALA A 233 -14.28 -0.04 9.61
CA ALA A 233 -14.43 -1.37 10.17
C ALA A 233 -13.10 -1.94 10.66
N ARG A 234 -12.02 -1.77 9.88
CA ARG A 234 -10.69 -2.24 10.26
C ARG A 234 -10.09 -1.45 11.41
N SER A 235 -10.22 -0.12 11.42
CA SER A 235 -9.78 0.71 12.55
C SER A 235 -10.51 0.33 13.84
N ARG A 236 -11.80 0.02 13.77
CA ARG A 236 -12.57 -0.49 14.92
C ARG A 236 -12.05 -1.84 15.41
N ARG A 237 -11.71 -2.76 14.51
CA ARG A 237 -11.10 -4.06 14.87
C ARG A 237 -9.75 -3.88 15.56
N LEU A 238 -8.83 -3.13 14.94
CA LEU A 238 -7.52 -2.82 15.52
C LEU A 238 -7.62 -2.14 16.89
N LYS A 239 -8.56 -1.21 17.07
CA LYS A 239 -8.80 -0.59 18.37
C LYS A 239 -9.27 -1.61 19.41
N LYS A 240 -10.21 -2.49 19.05
CA LYS A 240 -10.66 -3.58 19.92
C LYS A 240 -9.53 -4.54 20.28
N ASP A 241 -8.70 -4.91 19.32
CA ASP A 241 -7.57 -5.83 19.56
C ASP A 241 -6.52 -5.18 20.47
N LEU A 242 -6.27 -3.88 20.31
CA LEU A 242 -5.37 -3.11 21.17
C LEU A 242 -5.94 -2.93 22.58
N GLU A 243 -7.24 -2.64 22.71
CA GLU A 243 -7.94 -2.59 24.02
C GLU A 243 -7.95 -3.96 24.71
N ALA A 244 -8.17 -5.05 23.96
CA ALA A 244 -8.11 -6.41 24.49
C ALA A 244 -6.69 -6.75 24.96
N SER A 245 -5.67 -6.47 24.15
CA SER A 245 -4.27 -6.68 24.53
C SER A 245 -3.83 -5.81 25.71
N GLN A 246 -4.35 -4.59 25.84
CA GLN A 246 -4.14 -3.76 27.03
C GLN A 246 -4.84 -4.35 28.24
N ARG A 247 -6.10 -4.80 28.13
CA ARG A 247 -6.82 -5.45 29.22
C ARG A 247 -6.10 -6.71 29.70
N GLU A 248 -5.58 -7.53 28.79
CA GLU A 248 -4.76 -8.70 29.13
C GLU A 248 -3.47 -8.30 29.85
N ARG A 249 -2.74 -7.29 29.34
CA ARG A 249 -1.50 -6.79 29.97
C ARG A 249 -1.73 -6.19 31.36
N TYR A 250 -2.85 -5.51 31.57
CA TYR A 250 -3.19 -4.87 32.84
C TYR A 250 -4.13 -5.72 33.72
N ALA A 251 -4.46 -6.95 33.33
CA ALA A 251 -5.34 -7.85 34.09
C ALA A 251 -4.74 -8.21 35.46
N ALA A 252 -3.40 -8.33 35.54
CA ALA A 252 -2.71 -8.60 36.80
C ALA A 252 -2.62 -7.38 37.74
N VAL A 253 -2.77 -6.16 37.20
CA VAL A 253 -2.60 -4.90 37.96
C VAL A 253 -3.95 -4.29 38.36
N ASN A 254 -5.01 -4.54 37.59
CA ASN A 254 -6.37 -4.08 37.88
C ASN A 254 -7.16 -5.11 38.72
N GLN A 255 -6.65 -5.49 39.90
CA GLN A 255 -7.55 -6.04 40.91
C GLN A 255 -8.29 -4.87 41.57
N PRO A 256 -9.64 -4.85 41.57
CA PRO A 256 -10.39 -3.81 42.25
C PRO A 256 -10.25 -3.96 43.76
N GLU A 257 -9.23 -3.34 44.34
CA GLU A 257 -9.14 -3.13 45.78
C GLU A 257 -10.04 -1.95 46.17
N ALA A 258 -10.74 -2.05 47.31
CA ALA A 258 -11.58 -0.96 47.80
C ALA A 258 -10.73 0.32 47.97
N PRO A 259 -11.22 1.51 47.54
CA PRO A 259 -10.44 2.73 47.55
C PRO A 259 -9.95 3.05 48.98
N ARG A 260 -8.66 2.81 49.22
CA ARG A 260 -7.99 3.07 50.48
C ARG A 260 -7.51 4.51 50.48
N ARG A 261 -8.00 5.36 51.40
CA ARG A 261 -7.44 6.71 51.59
C ARG A 261 -6.01 6.57 52.10
N LEU A 262 -5.03 6.77 51.23
CA LEU A 262 -3.63 6.91 51.63
C LEU A 262 -3.48 8.23 52.38
N GLY A 263 -3.14 8.15 53.67
CA GLY A 263 -2.95 9.30 54.56
C GLY A 263 -4.01 9.49 55.66
N ALA A 264 -4.94 8.55 55.86
CA ALA A 264 -5.80 8.59 57.03
C ALA A 264 -5.02 8.14 58.28
N LEU A 265 -4.35 9.08 58.95
CA LEU A 265 -3.92 8.87 60.33
C LEU A 265 -5.18 8.56 61.18
N PRO A 266 -5.21 7.43 61.91
CA PRO A 266 -6.30 7.15 62.83
C PRO A 266 -6.39 8.29 63.84
N THR A 267 -7.59 8.78 64.14
CA THR A 267 -7.81 9.93 65.05
C THR A 267 -7.09 9.74 66.40
N VAL A 268 -7.08 8.51 66.90
CA VAL A 268 -6.41 8.11 68.14
C VAL A 268 -4.88 8.30 68.09
N GLN A 269 -4.27 8.11 66.91
CA GLN A 269 -2.83 8.25 66.71
C GLN A 269 -2.44 9.73 66.55
N ALA A 270 -3.28 10.53 65.90
CA ALA A 270 -3.09 11.98 65.80
C ALA A 270 -3.22 12.68 67.17
N GLU A 271 -4.18 12.27 68.00
CA GLU A 271 -4.34 12.80 69.36
C GLU A 271 -3.18 12.41 70.28
N ALA A 272 -2.66 11.18 70.16
CA ALA A 272 -1.50 10.73 70.93
C ALA A 272 -0.21 11.49 70.54
N GLU A 273 0.01 11.76 69.25
CA GLU A 273 1.17 12.52 68.78
C GLU A 273 1.10 14.01 69.19
N LEU A 274 -0.09 14.62 69.17
CA LEU A 274 -0.30 15.99 69.66
C LEU A 274 -0.12 16.09 71.18
N ALA A 275 -0.53 15.08 71.95
CA ALA A 275 -0.31 15.02 73.39
C ALA A 275 1.17 14.84 73.75
N GLN A 276 1.94 14.08 72.96
CA GLN A 276 3.39 13.97 73.14
C GLN A 276 4.14 15.27 72.75
N ALA A 277 3.67 15.97 71.71
CA ALA A 277 4.27 17.24 71.30
C ALA A 277 4.02 18.38 72.31
N ALA A 278 2.87 18.39 73.00
CA ALA A 278 2.55 19.40 74.01
C ALA A 278 3.38 19.27 75.32
N GLY A 279 4.02 18.11 75.54
CA GLY A 279 4.83 17.85 76.73
C GLY A 279 6.33 18.08 76.57
N THR A 280 6.79 18.52 75.39
CA THR A 280 8.22 18.74 75.13
C THR A 280 8.54 20.23 75.31
N ASP A 281 9.18 20.60 76.43
CA ASP A 281 9.72 21.95 76.59
C ASP A 281 10.86 22.15 75.58
N LEU A 282 10.72 23.16 74.71
CA LEU A 282 11.69 23.46 73.65
C LEU A 282 13.08 23.80 74.19
N SER A 283 13.20 24.07 75.50
CA SER A 283 14.47 24.29 76.19
C SER A 283 15.33 23.03 76.31
N ASP A 284 14.74 21.81 76.37
CA ASP A 284 15.46 20.53 76.49
C ASP A 284 16.08 20.04 75.16
N LEU A 285 15.68 20.64 74.03
CA LEU A 285 16.22 20.35 72.70
C LEU A 285 17.38 21.28 72.31
N ALA A 286 17.70 22.27 73.14
CA ALA A 286 18.88 23.10 72.93
C ALA A 286 20.14 22.28 73.24
N MET A 287 21.00 22.07 72.25
CA MET A 287 22.33 21.48 72.39
C MET A 287 23.40 22.59 72.37
N PRO A 288 23.61 23.34 73.46
CA PRO A 288 24.50 24.50 73.49
C PRO A 288 25.98 24.16 73.25
N ASP A 289 26.36 22.89 73.35
CA ASP A 289 27.75 22.43 73.21
C ASP A 289 28.10 21.87 71.82
N LEU A 290 27.13 21.79 70.89
CA LEU A 290 27.37 21.20 69.56
C LEU A 290 28.23 22.09 68.65
N ILE A 291 28.19 23.40 68.89
CA ILE A 291 29.04 24.41 68.25
C ILE A 291 29.40 25.43 69.33
N PRO A 292 30.60 25.36 69.96
CA PRO A 292 30.99 26.37 70.92
C PRO A 292 31.08 27.73 70.22
N PRO A 293 30.50 28.81 70.79
CA PRO A 293 30.59 30.13 70.21
C PRO A 293 32.06 30.56 70.10
N ALA A 294 32.43 31.19 68.99
CA ALA A 294 33.79 31.70 68.81
C ALA A 294 34.14 32.71 69.91
N ALA A 295 35.40 32.73 70.36
CA ALA A 295 35.85 33.71 71.33
C ALA A 295 35.64 35.13 70.78
N PRO A 296 35.12 36.06 71.59
CA PRO A 296 34.92 37.44 71.14
C PRO A 296 36.26 38.09 70.76
N PRO A 297 36.26 39.03 69.81
CA PRO A 297 37.46 39.78 69.41
C PRO A 297 38.15 40.49 70.59
N ALA A 298 39.48 40.54 70.59
CA ALA A 298 40.29 41.01 71.72
C ALA A 298 40.14 42.52 72.04
N ASP A 299 39.56 43.29 71.14
CA ASP A 299 39.29 44.72 71.25
C ASP A 299 37.95 45.03 71.95
N TRP A 300 37.15 44.02 72.30
CA TRP A 300 35.90 44.19 73.03
C TRP A 300 36.12 44.20 74.54
N ARG A 301 35.62 45.24 75.24
CA ARG A 301 35.59 45.26 76.72
C ARG A 301 34.63 44.19 77.23
N THR A 302 35.16 43.08 77.74
CA THR A 302 34.37 42.05 78.40
C THR A 302 34.08 42.44 79.86
N PRO A 303 32.82 42.34 80.35
CA PRO A 303 32.51 42.57 81.75
C PRO A 303 33.22 41.54 82.66
N PRO A 304 33.65 41.93 83.88
CA PRO A 304 34.39 41.04 84.79
C PRO A 304 33.67 39.72 85.12
N SER A 305 32.34 39.71 85.04
CA SER A 305 31.48 38.54 85.32
C SER A 305 31.59 37.41 84.29
N LEU A 306 32.20 37.63 83.13
CA LEU A 306 32.32 36.62 82.06
C LEU A 306 33.76 36.10 81.83
N VAL A 307 34.75 36.65 82.54
CA VAL A 307 36.18 36.29 82.37
C VAL A 307 36.50 34.88 82.89
N THR A 308 35.71 34.35 83.83
CA THR A 308 35.93 33.04 84.45
C THR A 308 35.42 31.84 83.63
N ARG A 309 34.72 32.04 82.50
CA ARG A 309 34.13 30.95 81.69
C ARG A 309 34.81 30.71 80.34
N THR A 310 35.91 31.40 80.02
CA THR A 310 36.61 31.35 78.72
C THR A 310 37.99 30.66 78.76
N ALA A 311 38.25 29.76 79.72
CA ALA A 311 39.47 28.96 79.74
C ALA A 311 39.33 27.68 78.87
N PRO A 312 40.26 27.37 77.94
CA PRO A 312 40.10 26.27 77.01
C PRO A 312 40.36 24.90 77.66
N GLY A 313 39.35 24.01 77.62
CA GLY A 313 39.45 22.60 78.02
C GLY A 313 40.13 21.73 76.95
N ARG A 314 40.93 20.76 77.40
CA ARG A 314 41.76 19.83 76.60
C ARG A 314 40.90 18.85 75.76
N PRO A 315 41.31 18.50 74.52
CA PRO A 315 40.50 17.64 73.64
C PRO A 315 40.59 16.15 73.99
N ALA A 316 39.48 15.42 73.78
CA ALA A 316 39.36 13.96 73.88
C ALA A 316 39.70 13.26 72.54
N PRO A 317 40.17 11.99 72.56
CA PRO A 317 40.74 11.33 71.37
C PRO A 317 39.68 10.66 70.46
N VAL A 318 40.01 10.61 69.16
CA VAL A 318 39.18 10.13 68.04
C VAL A 318 39.44 8.63 67.76
N PRO A 319 38.43 7.79 67.48
CA PRO A 319 38.63 6.47 66.88
C PRO A 319 38.57 6.50 65.35
N SER A 320 39.54 5.85 64.70
CA SER A 320 39.78 5.80 63.25
C SER A 320 38.81 4.90 62.47
N ALA A 321 38.50 5.30 61.22
CA ALA A 321 37.69 4.55 60.26
C ALA A 321 38.53 3.53 59.43
N PRO A 322 37.96 2.38 59.01
CA PRO A 322 38.63 1.46 58.08
C PRO A 322 38.36 1.78 56.61
N ALA A 323 39.37 1.54 55.77
CA ALA A 323 39.44 1.79 54.33
C ALA A 323 38.67 0.76 53.47
N PRO A 324 38.29 1.09 52.21
CA PRO A 324 37.43 0.25 51.38
C PRO A 324 38.20 -0.89 50.68
N GLY A 325 37.78 -2.13 50.92
CA GLY A 325 38.31 -3.35 50.30
C GLY A 325 37.78 -3.61 48.89
N ARG A 326 38.71 -3.96 48.01
CA ARG A 326 38.58 -4.24 46.57
C ARG A 326 37.92 -5.62 46.32
N ARG A 327 37.14 -5.73 45.23
CA ARG A 327 36.53 -6.99 44.73
C ARG A 327 37.57 -8.08 44.43
N PRO A 328 37.27 -9.38 44.66
CA PRO A 328 38.00 -10.47 44.02
C PRO A 328 37.28 -10.98 42.77
N GLY A 329 38.07 -11.19 41.72
CA GLY A 329 37.69 -11.90 40.51
C GLY A 329 38.03 -13.40 40.56
N SER A 330 37.19 -14.15 39.85
CA SER A 330 37.37 -15.42 39.14
C SER A 330 38.74 -16.14 39.13
N THR A 331 38.64 -17.45 39.47
CA THR A 331 39.27 -18.66 38.86
C THR A 331 40.77 -18.98 39.02
N ALA A 332 41.05 -20.10 39.70
CA ALA A 332 41.89 -21.25 39.31
C ALA A 332 41.73 -22.34 40.40
N GLN A 333 41.11 -23.51 40.19
CA GLN A 333 41.59 -24.75 39.54
C GLN A 333 42.96 -25.26 40.01
N THR A 334 42.93 -26.39 40.74
CA THR A 334 43.92 -27.48 40.95
C THR A 334 43.44 -28.25 42.19
N THR A 335 43.41 -29.59 42.34
CA THR A 335 43.77 -30.79 41.56
C THR A 335 43.34 -32.00 42.42
N GLU A 336 43.05 -33.14 41.77
CA GLU A 336 43.23 -34.55 42.19
C GLU A 336 42.63 -35.01 43.57
N ASP A 337 42.11 -36.22 43.78
CA ASP A 337 42.54 -37.53 43.30
C ASP A 337 41.54 -38.64 43.74
N GLY A 338 41.57 -39.79 43.06
CA GLY A 338 41.12 -41.12 43.54
C GLY A 338 39.61 -41.41 43.59
N ASP A 339 39.11 -42.63 43.42
CA ASP A 339 39.72 -43.94 43.20
C ASP A 339 38.60 -44.94 42.78
N ALA A 340 39.06 -46.08 42.29
CA ALA A 340 38.39 -47.26 41.74
C ALA A 340 37.04 -47.73 42.34
N SER A 341 36.14 -48.20 41.45
CA SER A 341 35.73 -49.63 41.33
C SER A 341 34.72 -49.82 40.18
#